data_AF-A0A8T0H477-F1
#
_entry.id   AF-A0A8T0H477-F1
#
_cell.length_a   1.000
_cell.length_b   1.000
_cell.length_c   1.000
_cell.angle_alpha   90.00
_cell.angle_beta   90.00
_cell.angle_gamma   90.00
#
_symmetry.space_group_name_H-M   'P 1'
#
loop_
_entity.id
_entity.type
_entity.pdbx_description
1 polymer ?
#
loop_
_entity_poly.entity_id
_entity_poly.type
_entity_poly.pdbx_seq_one_letter_code
_entity_poly.pdbx_strand_id
1 'polypeptide(L)'
;MSVCRPSEHVLNSPSYISYLLIGLQCKDVLCKRVSWKQRTFLALDNVWDDSLSLEHAKMFLKEAAFQEGSVVMVTARSLRTLGYLGIEKSQCFEVPELSKVDATNLFLVHAANGRQYVNENDINMIDECVSRCYFRKSEKQGCHYLPLAVKVLGMHLGYLGNDPKQWLESLPRVQNFDLHFPEENPVFGVLRLNYDRLSTEDQALLMDMVCYRPKFENDYFESDSYWSNWREWLGLVHRKMWEEIVVQLQQLKDKGLLEDVDLSSGKFSMHDLYREFAKLEVQGKLTPGSFHSRRFVYAYSHPSELEQKPFGGVWENLIRVGIREEAIEERDNDDGILSLHGIQWRYCSNVVVMKLYGLVKLKGVLNLKGLWCLRSLELQDLKELDGVEGLEDLNNLAYFKWFGYKYFDEALRPHLGQLPVSLKVLQVEGVGATLGRDVFARCTNLRNLKLKLIRAGDGIDFRQCSSLLILYLLKIEGLQELTGLSTDCLQSLRIIECANLSDVSGFEHSVALRDLTLRFNPALEKVPDLQKLSSLQILWIESCVEISET
;
A
#
# COMPACT_ATOMS: atom_id res chain seq x y z
N MET A 1 -30.20 -24.41 -21.81
CA MET A 1 -29.38 -25.52 -21.27
C MET A 1 -28.47 -26.02 -22.38
N SER A 2 -27.22 -26.41 -22.04
CA SER A 2 -25.99 -26.51 -22.89
C SER A 2 -25.43 -25.11 -23.23
N VAL A 3 -24.33 -24.62 -22.63
CA VAL A 3 -22.90 -25.03 -22.57
C VAL A 3 -22.19 -24.93 -23.91
N CYS A 4 -21.40 -23.86 -24.09
CA CYS A 4 -20.17 -23.82 -24.90
C CYS A 4 -19.23 -22.74 -24.35
N ARG A 5 -18.08 -23.16 -23.79
CA ARG A 5 -16.88 -22.34 -23.53
C ARG A 5 -16.17 -22.04 -24.86
N PRO A 6 -15.39 -20.95 -24.93
CA PRO A 6 -14.14 -20.97 -25.69
C PRO A 6 -12.92 -20.81 -24.78
N SER A 7 -11.82 -21.33 -25.29
CA SER A 7 -10.57 -21.76 -24.66
C SER A 7 -9.57 -20.67 -24.30
N GLU A 8 -8.80 -20.98 -23.25
CA GLU A 8 -7.51 -20.40 -22.86
C GLU A 8 -6.44 -20.71 -23.93
N HIS A 9 -5.55 -19.75 -24.21
CA HIS A 9 -4.10 -19.90 -24.06
C HIS A 9 -3.32 -18.64 -24.50
N VAL A 10 -2.19 -18.47 -23.80
CA VAL A 10 -1.03 -17.60 -24.03
C VAL A 10 -1.15 -16.18 -23.49
N LEU A 11 -0.38 -15.87 -22.43
CA LEU A 11 0.73 -14.88 -22.46
C LEU A 11 1.54 -14.90 -21.16
N ASN A 12 2.86 -15.10 -21.33
CA ASN A 12 3.91 -15.11 -20.30
C ASN A 12 4.66 -13.75 -20.24
N SER A 13 5.30 -13.52 -19.08
CA SER A 13 6.00 -12.33 -18.54
C SER A 13 7.36 -11.95 -19.23
N PRO A 14 8.22 -10.99 -18.77
CA PRO A 14 8.10 -9.95 -17.71
C PRO A 14 8.61 -8.50 -18.06
N SER A 15 7.91 -7.51 -17.49
CA SER A 15 8.36 -6.28 -16.78
C SER A 15 9.23 -5.16 -17.38
N TYR A 16 9.51 -5.07 -18.68
CA TYR A 16 9.82 -3.75 -19.30
C TYR A 16 9.14 -3.54 -20.68
N ILE A 17 8.71 -4.64 -21.30
CA ILE A 17 7.94 -4.65 -22.56
C ILE A 17 6.42 -4.53 -22.30
N SER A 18 6.00 -4.55 -21.04
CA SER A 18 4.59 -4.66 -20.62
C SER A 18 3.73 -3.41 -20.89
N TYR A 19 4.29 -2.21 -20.92
CA TYR A 19 3.48 -1.01 -21.21
C TYR A 19 3.03 -0.96 -22.68
N LEU A 20 3.92 -1.31 -23.61
CA LEU A 20 3.59 -1.33 -25.04
C LEU A 20 2.68 -2.52 -25.41
N LEU A 21 2.85 -3.67 -24.76
CA LEU A 21 2.05 -4.87 -25.04
C LEU A 21 0.64 -4.82 -24.44
N ILE A 22 0.43 -4.17 -23.28
CA ILE A 22 -0.92 -3.97 -22.71
C ILE A 22 -1.73 -3.00 -23.59
N GLY A 23 -1.11 -1.93 -24.09
CA GLY A 23 -1.77 -1.02 -25.04
C GLY A 23 -2.22 -1.71 -26.34
N LEU A 24 -1.37 -2.57 -26.92
CA LEU A 24 -1.69 -3.31 -28.14
C LEU A 24 -2.68 -4.47 -27.90
N GLN A 25 -2.58 -5.20 -26.78
CA GLN A 25 -3.50 -6.31 -26.46
C GLN A 25 -4.87 -5.84 -25.99
N CYS A 26 -4.95 -4.75 -25.22
CA CYS A 26 -6.24 -4.16 -24.87
C CYS A 26 -6.96 -3.70 -26.13
N LYS A 27 -6.30 -3.03 -27.09
CA LYS A 27 -6.95 -2.57 -28.32
C LYS A 27 -7.68 -3.69 -29.07
N ASP A 28 -7.04 -4.83 -29.28
CA ASP A 28 -7.64 -5.97 -29.97
C ASP A 28 -8.74 -6.66 -29.16
N VAL A 29 -8.57 -6.77 -27.84
CA VAL A 29 -9.55 -7.37 -26.91
C VAL A 29 -10.79 -6.48 -26.79
N LEU A 30 -10.59 -5.17 -26.68
CA LEU A 30 -11.62 -4.14 -26.66
C LEU A 30 -12.41 -4.24 -27.99
N CYS A 31 -11.79 -4.09 -29.15
CA CYS A 31 -12.48 -4.16 -30.44
C CYS A 31 -13.31 -5.45 -30.64
N LYS A 32 -12.90 -6.57 -30.04
CA LYS A 32 -13.55 -7.88 -30.16
C LYS A 32 -14.50 -8.21 -29.01
N ARG A 33 -14.67 -7.34 -28.02
CA ARG A 33 -15.46 -7.64 -26.82
C ARG A 33 -16.95 -7.69 -27.15
N VAL A 34 -17.52 -8.89 -27.12
CA VAL A 34 -18.92 -9.17 -27.48
C VAL A 34 -19.92 -8.34 -26.65
N SER A 35 -19.57 -7.99 -25.40
CA SER A 35 -20.41 -7.18 -24.50
C SER A 35 -20.73 -5.79 -25.04
N TRP A 36 -19.93 -5.24 -25.96
CA TRP A 36 -20.13 -3.88 -26.49
C TRP A 36 -21.05 -3.81 -27.69
N LYS A 37 -21.48 -4.98 -28.19
CA LYS A 37 -22.57 -5.08 -29.17
C LYS A 37 -23.95 -4.83 -28.54
N GLN A 38 -24.00 -4.64 -27.22
CA GLN A 38 -25.17 -4.21 -26.46
C GLN A 38 -25.01 -2.76 -25.99
N ARG A 39 -26.12 -2.06 -25.76
CA ARG A 39 -26.12 -0.71 -25.19
C ARG A 39 -25.43 -0.76 -23.84
N THR A 40 -24.34 -0.01 -23.74
CA THR A 40 -23.44 -0.05 -22.59
C THR A 40 -23.43 1.30 -21.91
N PHE A 41 -23.48 1.30 -20.58
CA PHE A 41 -23.06 2.43 -19.77
C PHE A 41 -21.69 2.12 -19.18
N LEU A 42 -20.71 2.99 -19.43
CA LEU A 42 -19.34 2.86 -18.92
C LEU A 42 -18.99 4.13 -18.14
N ALA A 43 -18.52 3.98 -16.90
CA ALA A 43 -17.94 5.07 -16.13
C ALA A 43 -16.41 4.92 -16.11
N LEU A 44 -15.71 5.93 -16.62
CA LEU A 44 -14.27 6.11 -16.46
C LEU A 44 -14.08 7.11 -15.33
N ASP A 45 -13.81 6.59 -14.14
CA ASP A 45 -13.70 7.39 -12.93
C ASP A 45 -12.27 7.89 -12.70
N ASN A 46 -12.13 9.10 -12.17
CA ASN A 46 -10.87 9.73 -11.76
C ASN A 46 -9.79 9.76 -12.85
N VAL A 47 -10.10 10.26 -14.05
CA VAL A 47 -9.08 10.40 -15.13
C VAL A 47 -8.14 11.58 -14.83
N TRP A 48 -6.83 11.32 -14.85
CA TRP A 48 -5.77 12.30 -14.56
C TRP A 48 -5.13 12.83 -15.86
N ASP A 49 -4.37 13.92 -15.76
CA ASP A 49 -3.70 14.56 -16.90
C ASP A 49 -2.32 13.99 -17.23
N ASP A 50 -1.95 12.86 -16.63
CA ASP A 50 -0.75 12.12 -16.98
C ASP A 50 -0.93 11.27 -18.25
N SER A 51 0.19 10.99 -18.91
CA SER A 51 0.21 10.29 -20.21
C SER A 51 -0.48 8.93 -20.17
N LEU A 52 -0.29 8.16 -19.08
CA LEU A 52 -0.81 6.79 -18.97
C LEU A 52 -2.33 6.79 -18.78
N SER A 53 -2.85 7.62 -17.86
CA SER A 53 -4.29 7.78 -17.63
C SER A 53 -5.01 8.26 -18.89
N LEU A 54 -4.44 9.25 -19.59
CA LEU A 54 -5.02 9.77 -20.83
C LEU A 54 -5.00 8.75 -21.95
N GLU A 55 -3.93 7.96 -22.09
CA GLU A 55 -3.84 6.89 -23.09
C GLU A 55 -4.93 5.85 -22.84
N HIS A 56 -5.03 5.33 -21.61
CA HIS A 56 -6.07 4.36 -21.24
C HIS A 56 -7.48 4.89 -21.50
N ALA A 57 -7.79 6.12 -21.09
CA ALA A 57 -9.11 6.71 -21.33
C ALA A 57 -9.41 6.88 -22.84
N LYS A 58 -8.41 7.29 -23.64
CA LYS A 58 -8.56 7.40 -25.11
C LYS A 58 -8.84 6.07 -25.77
N MET A 59 -8.30 4.97 -25.26
CA MET A 59 -8.60 3.63 -25.79
C MET A 59 -10.10 3.32 -25.72
N PHE A 60 -10.75 3.62 -24.60
CA PHE A 60 -12.19 3.42 -24.47
C PHE A 60 -13.00 4.42 -25.29
N LEU A 61 -12.60 5.70 -25.34
CA LEU A 61 -13.38 6.72 -26.03
C LEU A 61 -13.29 6.66 -27.56
N LYS A 62 -12.13 6.24 -28.11
CA LYS A 62 -11.85 6.31 -29.55
C LYS A 62 -11.80 4.95 -30.23
N GLU A 63 -11.42 3.90 -29.51
CA GLU A 63 -11.13 2.60 -30.12
C GLU A 63 -12.18 1.54 -29.79
N ALA A 64 -13.01 1.77 -28.76
CA ALA A 64 -14.08 0.84 -28.41
C ALA A 64 -15.26 0.91 -29.39
N ALA A 65 -15.66 -0.24 -29.94
CA ALA A 65 -16.79 -0.37 -30.84
C ALA A 65 -18.12 -0.53 -30.07
N PHE A 66 -18.53 0.52 -29.34
CA PHE A 66 -19.80 0.51 -28.62
C PHE A 66 -21.02 0.53 -29.54
N GLN A 67 -22.09 -0.18 -29.16
CA GLN A 67 -23.38 -0.07 -29.84
C GLN A 67 -23.92 1.36 -29.76
N GLU A 68 -24.58 1.82 -30.81
CA GLU A 68 -25.34 3.07 -30.83
C GLU A 68 -26.31 3.19 -29.63
N GLY A 69 -26.29 4.37 -28.98
CA GLY A 69 -27.03 4.64 -27.76
C GLY A 69 -26.31 4.23 -26.46
N SER A 70 -25.06 3.79 -26.55
CA SER A 70 -24.18 3.63 -25.37
C SER A 70 -23.76 5.00 -24.83
N VAL A 71 -23.46 5.05 -23.52
CA VAL A 71 -23.04 6.26 -22.81
C VAL A 71 -21.74 5.99 -22.08
N VAL A 72 -20.74 6.86 -22.30
CA VAL A 72 -19.50 6.85 -21.53
C VAL A 72 -19.46 8.10 -20.67
N MET A 73 -19.49 7.92 -19.35
CA MET A 73 -19.31 8.99 -18.38
C MET A 73 -17.84 9.05 -17.98
N VAL A 74 -17.23 10.22 -18.07
CA VAL A 74 -15.84 10.43 -17.63
C VAL A 74 -15.84 11.45 -16.50
N THR A 75 -15.26 11.09 -15.36
CA THR A 75 -15.03 12.03 -14.27
C THR A 75 -13.54 12.44 -14.28
N ALA A 76 -13.27 13.72 -14.08
CA ALA A 76 -11.93 14.26 -14.01
C ALA A 76 -11.91 15.50 -13.12
N ARG A 77 -10.77 15.80 -12.52
CA ARG A 77 -10.62 16.96 -11.62
C ARG A 77 -10.48 18.30 -12.36
N SER A 78 -10.30 18.28 -13.68
CA SER A 78 -10.13 19.50 -14.48
C SER A 78 -10.76 19.40 -15.87
N LEU A 79 -11.28 20.53 -16.36
CA LEU A 79 -11.75 20.65 -17.75
C LEU A 79 -10.62 20.44 -18.77
N ARG A 80 -9.37 20.74 -18.39
CA ARG A 80 -8.19 20.55 -19.24
C ARG A 80 -8.00 19.06 -19.57
N THR A 81 -8.12 18.19 -18.57
CA THR A 81 -8.03 16.74 -18.73
C THR A 81 -9.07 16.22 -19.73
N LEU A 82 -10.33 16.65 -19.59
CA LEU A 82 -11.41 16.29 -20.52
C LEU A 82 -11.14 16.80 -21.95
N GLY A 83 -10.58 18.01 -22.06
CA GLY A 83 -10.16 18.57 -23.34
C GLY A 83 -9.09 17.71 -24.04
N TYR A 84 -8.13 17.15 -23.31
CA TYR A 84 -7.13 16.22 -23.88
C TYR A 84 -7.71 14.91 -24.40
N LEU A 85 -8.90 14.52 -23.93
CA LEU A 85 -9.63 13.36 -24.44
C LEU A 85 -10.46 13.69 -25.70
N GLY A 86 -10.58 14.98 -26.04
CA GLY A 86 -11.42 15.47 -27.14
C GLY A 86 -12.89 15.60 -26.77
N ILE A 87 -13.22 15.67 -25.46
CA ILE A 87 -14.59 15.90 -24.98
C ILE A 87 -14.87 17.40 -25.06
N GLU A 88 -15.96 17.76 -25.73
CA GLU A 88 -16.33 19.16 -25.87
C GLU A 88 -16.81 19.75 -24.55
N LYS A 89 -16.50 21.02 -24.29
CA LYS A 89 -16.95 21.71 -23.08
C LYS A 89 -18.48 21.74 -22.95
N SER A 90 -19.21 21.72 -24.07
CA SER A 90 -20.67 21.62 -24.15
C SER A 90 -21.22 20.31 -23.58
N GLN A 91 -20.42 19.25 -23.58
CA GLN A 91 -20.74 17.92 -23.04
C GLN A 91 -20.28 17.77 -21.58
N CYS A 92 -19.51 18.72 -21.06
CA CYS A 92 -19.03 18.69 -19.69
C CYS A 92 -20.09 19.24 -18.74
N PHE A 93 -20.32 18.52 -17.66
CA PHE A 93 -21.14 18.95 -16.54
C PHE A 93 -20.24 19.21 -15.33
N GLU A 94 -20.17 20.46 -14.87
CA GLU A 94 -19.52 20.79 -13.60
C GLU A 94 -20.47 20.39 -12.46
N VAL A 95 -19.99 19.57 -11.53
CA VAL A 95 -20.79 19.15 -10.37
C VAL A 95 -21.16 20.40 -9.57
N PRO A 96 -22.45 20.64 -9.28
CA PRO A 96 -22.89 21.83 -8.58
C PRO A 96 -22.38 21.83 -7.14
N GLU A 97 -22.06 23.04 -6.67
CA GLU A 97 -21.64 23.28 -5.30
C GLU A 97 -22.83 23.09 -4.33
N LEU A 98 -22.53 22.67 -3.09
CA LEU A 98 -23.56 22.39 -2.09
C LEU A 98 -24.12 23.71 -1.51
N SER A 99 -25.45 23.87 -1.50
CA SER A 99 -26.10 25.03 -0.87
C SER A 99 -25.96 24.97 0.66
N LYS A 100 -26.15 26.10 1.37
CA LYS A 100 -26.14 26.07 2.86
C LYS A 100 -27.18 25.09 3.40
N VAL A 101 -28.37 25.05 2.81
CA VAL A 101 -29.46 24.16 3.24
C VAL A 101 -29.07 22.70 3.03
N ASP A 102 -28.53 22.37 1.86
CA ASP A 102 -28.08 21.00 1.55
C ASP A 102 -26.87 20.60 2.39
N ALA A 103 -25.97 21.54 2.70
CA ALA A 103 -24.85 21.34 3.61
C ALA A 103 -25.32 21.03 5.03
N THR A 104 -26.29 21.80 5.55
CA THR A 104 -26.87 21.53 6.86
C THR A 104 -27.59 20.18 6.87
N ASN A 105 -28.33 19.84 5.81
CA ASN A 105 -28.98 18.54 5.71
C ASN A 105 -27.97 17.38 5.67
N LEU A 106 -26.93 17.50 4.85
CA LEU A 106 -25.85 16.51 4.78
C LEU A 106 -25.13 16.36 6.12
N PHE A 107 -24.83 17.48 6.78
CA PHE A 107 -24.24 17.51 8.11
C PHE A 107 -25.12 16.72 9.10
N LEU A 108 -26.42 17.01 9.16
CA LEU A 108 -27.36 16.37 10.09
C LEU A 108 -27.61 14.89 9.79
N VAL A 109 -27.56 14.48 8.52
CA VAL A 109 -27.57 13.06 8.14
C VAL A 109 -26.43 12.31 8.83
N HIS A 110 -25.23 12.89 8.84
CA HIS A 110 -24.05 12.26 9.43
C HIS A 110 -23.90 12.49 10.94
N ALA A 111 -24.25 13.67 11.45
CA ALA A 111 -24.09 14.03 12.86
C ALA A 111 -25.21 13.52 13.75
N ALA A 112 -26.44 13.42 13.23
CA ALA A 112 -27.61 13.10 14.04
C ALA A 112 -28.64 12.21 13.31
N ASN A 113 -28.20 11.42 12.33
CA ASN A 113 -29.06 10.50 11.58
C ASN A 113 -30.31 11.18 10.98
N GLY A 114 -30.14 12.41 10.48
CA GLY A 114 -31.20 13.20 9.85
C GLY A 114 -32.17 13.88 10.81
N ARG A 115 -31.86 13.90 12.13
CA ARG A 115 -32.68 14.57 13.14
C ARG A 115 -32.93 16.04 12.79
N GLN A 116 -34.18 16.47 12.98
CA GLN A 116 -34.59 17.86 12.81
C GLN A 116 -34.51 18.62 14.14
N TYR A 117 -34.04 19.87 14.07
CA TYR A 117 -33.96 20.80 15.19
C TYR A 117 -34.86 22.00 14.91
N VAL A 118 -35.72 22.34 15.88
CA VAL A 118 -36.70 23.43 15.75
C VAL A 118 -36.41 24.62 16.67
N ASN A 119 -35.51 24.44 17.63
CA ASN A 119 -35.09 25.50 18.55
C ASN A 119 -34.09 26.43 17.83
N GLU A 120 -34.35 27.74 17.84
CA GLU A 120 -33.50 28.73 17.15
C GLU A 120 -32.04 28.71 17.64
N ASN A 121 -31.81 28.49 18.94
CA ASN A 121 -30.46 28.43 19.48
C ASN A 121 -29.69 27.20 18.96
N ASP A 122 -30.35 26.05 18.89
CA ASP A 122 -29.78 24.82 18.31
C ASP A 122 -29.47 25.01 16.82
N ILE A 123 -30.40 25.62 16.07
CA ILE A 123 -30.22 25.93 14.64
C ILE A 123 -29.01 26.86 14.45
N ASN A 124 -28.86 27.89 15.26
CA ASN A 124 -27.73 28.82 15.19
C ASN A 124 -26.39 28.12 15.48
N MET A 125 -26.36 27.19 16.45
CA MET A 125 -25.16 26.40 16.76
C MET A 125 -24.81 25.44 15.62
N ILE A 126 -25.81 24.81 15.00
CA ILE A 126 -25.63 23.94 13.84
C ILE A 126 -25.08 24.76 12.67
N ASP A 127 -25.66 25.92 12.40
CA ASP A 127 -25.21 26.83 11.34
C ASP A 127 -23.75 27.27 11.54
N GLU A 128 -23.34 27.52 12.78
CA GLU A 128 -21.95 27.85 13.12
C GLU A 128 -21.00 26.64 12.99
N CYS A 129 -21.49 25.41 13.20
CA CYS A 129 -20.72 24.20 12.90
C CYS A 129 -20.56 24.03 11.38
N VAL A 130 -21.64 24.17 10.61
CA VAL A 130 -21.63 23.99 9.15
C VAL A 130 -20.80 25.08 8.47
N SER A 131 -20.81 26.31 9.00
CA SER A 131 -19.99 27.43 8.50
C SER A 131 -18.49 27.16 8.57
N ARG A 132 -18.04 26.14 9.33
CA ARG A 132 -16.65 25.68 9.34
C ARG A 132 -16.21 25.00 8.05
N CYS A 133 -17.15 24.43 7.30
CA CYS A 133 -16.88 23.80 6.01
C CYS A 133 -17.06 24.76 4.83
N TYR A 134 -17.05 26.06 5.11
CA TYR A 134 -17.18 27.14 4.14
C TYR A 134 -15.85 27.43 3.45
N PHE A 135 -15.87 27.56 2.12
CA PHE A 135 -14.69 27.89 1.31
C PHE A 135 -15.01 28.91 0.21
N ARG A 136 -13.99 29.68 -0.19
CA ARG A 136 -14.08 30.66 -1.29
C ARG A 136 -13.26 30.18 -2.49
N LYS A 137 -13.92 30.05 -3.65
CA LYS A 137 -13.29 29.61 -4.92
C LYS A 137 -12.57 30.76 -5.64
N SER A 138 -12.97 32.02 -5.39
CA SER A 138 -12.29 33.24 -5.84
C SER A 138 -12.84 34.48 -5.12
N GLU A 139 -12.21 35.65 -5.26
CA GLU A 139 -12.71 36.93 -4.71
C GLU A 139 -14.08 37.35 -5.28
N LYS A 140 -14.52 36.78 -6.41
CA LYS A 140 -15.68 37.24 -7.19
C LYS A 140 -16.84 36.25 -7.27
N GLN A 141 -16.68 35.02 -6.79
CA GLN A 141 -17.76 34.01 -6.77
C GLN A 141 -18.21 33.74 -5.34
N GLY A 142 -19.48 33.35 -5.22
CA GLY A 142 -20.17 33.17 -3.95
C GLY A 142 -19.52 32.14 -3.02
N CYS A 143 -20.13 32.01 -1.87
CA CYS A 143 -19.77 31.08 -0.81
C CYS A 143 -20.03 29.62 -1.20
N HIS A 144 -19.13 28.68 -0.87
CA HIS A 144 -19.28 27.25 -1.23
C HIS A 144 -19.02 26.30 -0.05
N TYR A 145 -19.70 25.15 -0.04
CA TYR A 145 -19.49 24.07 0.93
C TYR A 145 -19.02 22.80 0.23
N LEU A 146 -17.95 22.18 0.73
CA LEU A 146 -17.41 20.93 0.17
C LEU A 146 -18.09 19.72 0.82
N PRO A 147 -18.75 18.83 0.04
CA PRO A 147 -19.49 17.68 0.60
C PRO A 147 -18.63 16.79 1.50
N LEU A 148 -17.37 16.53 1.14
CA LEU A 148 -16.47 15.73 1.96
C LEU A 148 -16.20 16.38 3.33
N ALA A 149 -15.91 17.69 3.36
CA ALA A 149 -15.67 18.41 4.61
C ALA A 149 -16.91 18.36 5.51
N VAL A 150 -18.10 18.59 4.95
CA VAL A 150 -19.37 18.52 5.67
C VAL A 150 -19.65 17.11 6.21
N LYS A 151 -19.47 16.08 5.38
CA LYS A 151 -19.60 14.66 5.76
C LYS A 151 -18.67 14.31 6.91
N VAL A 152 -17.37 14.59 6.76
CA VAL A 152 -16.34 14.27 7.76
C VAL A 152 -16.62 14.99 9.08
N LEU A 153 -16.94 16.29 9.04
CA LEU A 153 -17.26 17.06 10.23
C LEU A 153 -18.52 16.51 10.93
N GLY A 154 -19.55 16.18 10.15
CA GLY A 154 -20.79 15.59 10.66
C GLY A 154 -20.55 14.26 11.36
N MET A 155 -19.84 13.33 10.71
CA MET A 155 -19.52 12.01 11.29
C MET A 155 -18.73 12.16 12.61
N HIS A 156 -17.74 13.06 12.60
CA HIS A 156 -16.91 13.32 13.78
C HIS A 156 -17.71 13.90 14.95
N LEU A 157 -18.53 14.93 14.71
CA LEU A 157 -19.31 15.57 15.77
C LEU A 157 -20.45 14.67 16.25
N GLY A 158 -21.04 13.86 15.38
CA GLY A 158 -22.05 12.88 15.76
C GLY A 158 -21.55 11.82 16.76
N TYR A 159 -20.25 11.51 16.75
CA TYR A 159 -19.65 10.62 17.75
C TYR A 159 -19.69 11.22 19.18
N LEU A 160 -19.80 12.54 19.31
CA LEU A 160 -19.97 13.20 20.60
C LEU A 160 -21.41 13.11 21.13
N GLY A 161 -22.37 12.70 20.29
CA GLY A 161 -23.80 12.67 20.57
C GLY A 161 -24.59 13.62 19.67
N ASN A 162 -25.87 13.83 20.01
CA ASN A 162 -26.82 14.64 19.20
C ASN A 162 -27.10 16.02 19.83
N ASP A 163 -26.08 16.66 20.40
CA ASP A 163 -26.18 17.95 21.10
C ASP A 163 -25.40 19.05 20.36
N PRO A 164 -26.09 20.01 19.71
CA PRO A 164 -25.46 21.15 19.02
C PRO A 164 -24.52 21.98 19.88
N LYS A 165 -24.78 22.10 21.18
CA LYS A 165 -23.92 22.84 22.10
C LYS A 165 -22.58 22.13 22.27
N GLN A 166 -22.62 20.83 22.53
CA GLN A 166 -21.42 20.00 22.68
C GLN A 166 -20.60 19.97 21.38
N TRP A 167 -21.28 19.94 20.23
CA TRP A 167 -20.64 20.03 18.92
C TRP A 167 -19.82 21.31 18.81
N LEU A 168 -20.47 22.47 19.01
CA LEU A 168 -19.86 23.78 18.87
C LEU A 168 -18.73 24.01 19.89
N GLU A 169 -18.93 23.63 21.15
CA GLU A 169 -17.92 23.75 22.21
C GLU A 169 -16.68 22.89 21.94
N SER A 170 -16.82 21.80 21.19
CA SER A 170 -15.67 21.00 20.80
C SER A 170 -14.82 21.69 19.74
N LEU A 171 -15.40 22.54 18.88
CA LEU A 171 -14.70 23.13 17.75
C LEU A 171 -13.74 24.25 18.19
N PRO A 172 -12.59 24.41 17.52
CA PRO A 172 -11.69 25.53 17.80
C PRO A 172 -12.42 26.88 17.66
N ARG A 173 -12.05 27.86 18.49
CA ARG A 173 -12.69 29.20 18.47
C ARG A 173 -12.34 30.04 17.24
N VAL A 174 -11.25 29.72 16.56
CA VAL A 174 -10.83 30.44 15.35
C VAL A 174 -11.54 29.80 14.15
N GLN A 175 -12.27 30.62 13.38
CA GLN A 175 -13.04 30.19 12.19
C GLN A 175 -12.18 29.75 11.00
N ASN A 176 -10.87 29.95 11.08
CA ASN A 176 -9.98 29.75 9.95
C ASN A 176 -9.59 28.28 9.84
N PHE A 177 -10.38 27.53 9.07
CA PHE A 177 -9.88 26.41 8.27
C PHE A 177 -8.87 26.88 7.19
N ASP A 178 -8.68 28.20 7.10
CA ASP A 178 -7.50 28.90 6.57
C ASP A 178 -6.27 28.72 7.51
N LEU A 179 -6.01 27.48 7.94
CA LEU A 179 -4.73 27.12 8.56
C LEU A 179 -3.69 27.40 7.49
N HIS A 180 -2.78 28.36 7.72
CA HIS A 180 -1.54 28.79 7.04
C HIS A 180 -0.92 27.95 5.88
N PHE A 181 -1.71 27.30 5.04
CA PHE A 181 -1.33 26.54 3.85
C PHE A 181 -2.00 27.24 2.66
N PRO A 182 -1.59 28.49 2.33
CA PRO A 182 -2.17 29.27 1.24
C PRO A 182 -2.04 28.60 -0.15
N GLU A 183 -1.37 27.45 -0.24
CA GLU A 183 -1.19 26.65 -1.45
C GLU A 183 -1.94 25.29 -1.42
N GLU A 184 -2.69 24.95 -0.36
CA GLU A 184 -3.25 23.59 -0.18
C GLU A 184 -4.79 23.52 -0.16
N ASN A 185 -5.32 22.28 -0.22
CA ASN A 185 -6.75 22.04 -0.42
C ASN A 185 -7.58 22.50 0.80
N PRO A 186 -8.66 23.28 0.60
CA PRO A 186 -9.52 23.81 1.65
C PRO A 186 -10.00 22.76 2.68
N VAL A 187 -10.21 21.51 2.25
CA VAL A 187 -10.73 20.43 3.11
C VAL A 187 -9.75 20.05 4.23
N PHE A 188 -8.44 20.28 4.06
CA PHE A 188 -7.39 19.75 4.95
C PHE A 188 -7.51 20.20 6.40
N GLY A 189 -8.01 21.40 6.67
CA GLY A 189 -8.20 21.80 8.07
C GLY A 189 -9.25 20.95 8.79
N VAL A 190 -10.32 20.52 8.09
CA VAL A 190 -11.35 19.62 8.65
C VAL A 190 -10.79 18.23 8.84
N LEU A 191 -9.98 17.75 7.89
CA LEU A 191 -9.30 16.46 8.00
C LEU A 191 -8.33 16.45 9.19
N ARG A 192 -7.55 17.52 9.35
CA ARG A 192 -6.65 17.72 10.50
C ARG A 192 -7.40 17.72 11.82
N LEU A 193 -8.50 18.46 11.91
CA LEU A 193 -9.28 18.52 13.15
C LEU A 193 -9.69 17.11 13.63
N ASN A 194 -10.09 16.25 12.69
CA ASN A 194 -10.45 14.87 12.99
C ASN A 194 -9.20 14.05 13.38
N TYR A 195 -8.13 14.15 12.59
CA TYR A 195 -6.85 13.47 12.86
C TYR A 195 -6.23 13.83 14.21
N ASP A 196 -6.16 15.11 14.58
CA ASP A 196 -5.54 15.58 15.82
C ASP A 196 -6.27 15.09 17.08
N ARG A 197 -7.54 14.70 16.95
CA ARG A 197 -8.36 14.14 18.05
C ARG A 197 -8.28 12.62 18.16
N LEU A 198 -7.64 11.95 17.20
CA LEU A 198 -7.38 10.53 17.31
C LEU A 198 -6.39 10.25 18.43
N SER A 199 -6.46 9.03 18.98
CA SER A 199 -5.40 8.56 19.86
C SER A 199 -4.07 8.53 19.11
N THR A 200 -2.94 8.63 19.82
CA THR A 200 -1.63 8.54 19.17
C THR A 200 -1.47 7.24 18.40
N GLU A 201 -2.03 6.14 18.90
CA GLU A 201 -2.02 4.85 18.21
C GLU A 201 -2.84 4.87 16.90
N ASP A 202 -4.05 5.41 16.93
CA ASP A 202 -4.93 5.50 15.75
C ASP A 202 -4.34 6.43 14.68
N GLN A 203 -3.70 7.54 15.08
CA GLN A 203 -2.95 8.40 14.17
C GLN A 203 -1.83 7.62 13.46
N ALA A 204 -1.07 6.80 14.19
CA ALA A 204 -0.02 5.98 13.60
C ALA A 204 -0.59 4.94 12.65
N LEU A 205 -1.67 4.27 13.03
CA LEU A 205 -2.33 3.26 12.20
C LEU A 205 -2.86 3.86 10.90
N LEU A 206 -3.50 5.03 10.96
CA LEU A 206 -3.99 5.76 9.79
C LEU A 206 -2.84 6.11 8.82
N MET A 207 -1.73 6.64 9.35
CA MET A 207 -0.57 6.99 8.53
C MET A 207 0.14 5.76 7.95
N ASP A 208 0.21 4.67 8.71
CA ASP A 208 0.79 3.40 8.26
C ASP A 208 -0.03 2.76 7.13
N MET A 209 -1.35 2.94 7.10
CA MET A 209 -2.16 2.57 5.94
C MET A 209 -1.71 3.33 4.70
N VAL A 210 -1.56 4.66 4.79
CA VAL A 210 -1.17 5.50 3.65
C VAL A 210 0.24 5.20 3.16
N CYS A 211 1.17 5.01 4.10
CA CYS A 211 2.59 4.76 3.81
C CYS A 211 2.92 3.28 3.61
N TYR A 212 1.92 2.38 3.60
CA TYR A 212 2.16 0.95 3.37
C TYR A 212 2.86 0.70 2.03
N ARG A 213 2.41 1.36 0.95
CA ARG A 213 3.05 1.25 -0.37
C ARG A 213 3.97 2.44 -0.67
N PRO A 214 5.17 2.20 -1.22
CA PRO A 214 6.14 3.23 -1.60
C PRO A 214 5.74 4.02 -2.86
N LYS A 215 4.96 3.39 -3.76
CA LYS A 215 4.28 4.03 -4.88
C LYS A 215 2.87 4.36 -4.43
N PHE A 216 2.55 5.64 -4.28
CA PHE A 216 1.21 6.13 -3.97
C PHE A 216 0.25 6.04 -5.18
N GLU A 217 0.40 5.01 -6.01
CA GLU A 217 -0.17 4.92 -7.35
C GLU A 217 -1.42 4.03 -7.43
N ASN A 218 -1.73 3.24 -6.39
CA ASN A 218 -2.92 2.37 -6.40
C ASN A 218 -3.95 2.82 -5.36
N ASP A 219 -5.14 3.19 -5.85
CA ASP A 219 -6.25 3.76 -5.09
C ASP A 219 -6.89 2.78 -4.10
N TYR A 220 -6.67 1.48 -4.28
CA TYR A 220 -7.30 0.43 -3.49
C TYR A 220 -6.32 -0.35 -2.61
N PHE A 221 -6.66 -0.47 -1.33
CA PHE A 221 -6.08 -1.45 -0.42
C PHE A 221 -6.72 -2.83 -0.68
N GLU A 222 -6.50 -3.39 -1.86
CA GLU A 222 -7.05 -4.70 -2.22
C GLU A 222 -6.50 -5.78 -1.26
N SER A 223 -7.42 -6.45 -0.58
CA SER A 223 -7.15 -7.55 0.35
C SER A 223 -6.86 -8.89 -0.33
N ASP A 224 -7.03 -8.99 -1.65
CA ASP A 224 -7.28 -10.30 -2.28
C ASP A 224 -6.13 -10.83 -3.13
N SER A 225 -5.02 -10.10 -3.24
CA SER A 225 -3.77 -10.82 -3.42
C SER A 225 -3.36 -11.26 -2.01
N TYR A 226 -3.44 -12.57 -1.73
CA TYR A 226 -2.82 -13.26 -0.58
C TYR A 226 -1.33 -12.87 -0.32
N TRP A 227 -0.78 -11.99 -1.16
CA TRP A 227 0.61 -11.63 -1.31
C TRP A 227 0.86 -10.14 -1.04
N SER A 228 -0.18 -9.32 -0.84
CA SER A 228 -0.09 -7.94 -0.37
C SER A 228 -0.73 -7.83 1.02
N ASN A 229 -0.23 -8.62 1.98
CA ASN A 229 -0.76 -8.69 3.34
C ASN A 229 -0.43 -7.43 4.16
N TRP A 230 -0.89 -6.27 3.71
CA TRP A 230 -0.81 -5.02 4.47
C TRP A 230 -1.49 -5.13 5.83
N ARG A 231 -2.53 -5.96 5.91
CA ARG A 231 -3.24 -6.34 7.14
C ARG A 231 -2.32 -7.05 8.14
N GLU A 232 -1.58 -8.07 7.67
CA GLU A 232 -0.59 -8.77 8.49
C GLU A 232 0.50 -7.79 8.93
N TRP A 233 0.99 -6.96 8.01
CA TRP A 233 1.99 -5.95 8.30
C TRP A 233 1.54 -4.95 9.38
N LEU A 234 0.31 -4.46 9.34
CA LEU A 234 -0.25 -3.59 10.40
C LEU A 234 -0.25 -4.31 11.75
N GLY A 235 -0.70 -5.56 11.81
CA GLY A 235 -0.67 -6.35 13.05
C GLY A 235 0.75 -6.49 13.62
N LEU A 236 1.76 -6.70 12.75
CA LEU A 236 3.17 -6.80 13.15
C LEU A 236 3.72 -5.47 13.71
N VAL A 237 3.46 -4.37 13.01
CA VAL A 237 3.94 -3.04 13.40
C VAL A 237 3.28 -2.58 14.70
N HIS A 238 1.98 -2.84 14.88
CA HIS A 238 1.21 -2.39 16.06
C HIS A 238 1.16 -3.40 17.24
N ARG A 239 1.72 -4.62 17.13
CA ARG A 239 1.51 -5.76 18.09
C ARG A 239 0.04 -6.12 18.30
N LYS A 240 -0.74 -6.08 17.24
CA LYS A 240 -2.17 -6.39 17.35
C LYS A 240 -2.51 -7.65 16.62
N MET A 241 -3.41 -8.41 17.23
CA MET A 241 -4.12 -9.47 16.53
C MET A 241 -4.99 -8.84 15.44
N TRP A 242 -5.34 -9.66 14.45
CA TRP A 242 -6.12 -9.18 13.32
C TRP A 242 -7.47 -8.60 13.76
N GLU A 243 -8.13 -9.25 14.70
CA GLU A 243 -9.43 -8.87 15.23
C GLU A 243 -9.38 -7.46 15.85
N GLU A 244 -8.29 -7.12 16.52
CA GLU A 244 -8.07 -5.80 17.10
C GLU A 244 -7.86 -4.72 16.03
N ILE A 245 -7.08 -5.03 14.98
CA ILE A 245 -6.90 -4.14 13.84
C ILE A 245 -8.24 -3.86 13.14
N VAL A 246 -9.07 -4.88 12.92
CA VAL A 246 -10.40 -4.71 12.31
C VAL A 246 -11.28 -3.78 13.13
N VAL A 247 -11.32 -3.97 14.44
CA VAL A 247 -12.11 -3.12 15.34
C VAL A 247 -11.65 -1.66 15.23
N GLN A 248 -10.34 -1.41 15.21
CA GLN A 248 -9.81 -0.05 15.04
C GLN A 248 -10.12 0.55 13.67
N LEU A 249 -9.99 -0.23 12.59
CA LEU A 249 -10.36 0.22 11.25
C LEU A 249 -11.85 0.57 11.16
N GLN A 250 -12.71 -0.21 11.82
CA GLN A 250 -14.13 0.10 11.91
C GLN A 250 -14.39 1.39 12.69
N GLN A 251 -13.69 1.63 13.80
CA GLN A 251 -13.78 2.90 14.53
C GLN A 251 -13.29 4.11 13.71
N LEU A 252 -12.24 3.95 12.91
CA LEU A 252 -11.75 5.00 11.99
C LEU A 252 -12.78 5.28 10.88
N LYS A 253 -13.43 4.24 10.35
CA LYS A 253 -14.55 4.37 9.42
C LYS A 253 -15.72 5.13 10.05
N ASP A 254 -16.12 4.78 11.27
CA ASP A 254 -17.23 5.43 11.97
C ASP A 254 -16.95 6.92 12.25
N LYS A 255 -15.67 7.31 12.36
CA LYS A 255 -15.21 8.70 12.44
C LYS A 255 -15.07 9.41 11.09
N GLY A 256 -15.38 8.75 9.97
CA GLY A 256 -15.36 9.32 8.63
C GLY A 256 -13.97 9.43 7.97
N LEU A 257 -12.97 8.74 8.51
CA LEU A 257 -11.59 8.73 7.99
C LEU A 257 -11.37 7.65 6.92
N LEU A 258 -12.21 6.62 6.93
CA LEU A 258 -12.18 5.49 6.00
C LEU A 258 -13.56 5.28 5.38
N GLU A 259 -13.58 4.67 4.20
CA GLU A 259 -14.79 4.31 3.48
C GLU A 259 -14.85 2.80 3.28
N ASP A 260 -16.07 2.26 3.31
CA ASP A 260 -16.31 0.84 3.03
C ASP A 260 -16.35 0.63 1.52
N VAL A 261 -15.45 -0.21 1.02
CA VAL A 261 -15.39 -0.56 -0.41
C VAL A 261 -16.42 -1.64 -0.73
N ASP A 262 -16.70 -2.53 0.23
CA ASP A 262 -17.66 -3.63 0.10
C ASP A 262 -18.10 -4.11 1.48
N LEU A 263 -19.39 -3.88 1.78
CA LEU A 263 -20.07 -4.18 3.04
C LEU A 263 -19.92 -5.65 3.49
N SER A 264 -19.56 -6.55 2.59
CA SER A 264 -19.45 -7.99 2.86
C SER A 264 -18.02 -8.49 3.11
N SER A 265 -16.98 -7.74 2.69
CA SER A 265 -15.60 -8.23 2.68
C SER A 265 -14.65 -7.51 3.65
N GLY A 266 -15.14 -6.53 4.42
CA GLY A 266 -14.32 -5.77 5.38
C GLY A 266 -13.19 -5.02 4.68
N LYS A 267 -13.47 -4.50 3.48
CA LYS A 267 -12.51 -3.75 2.66
C LYS A 267 -12.64 -2.26 2.97
N PHE A 268 -11.55 -1.67 3.44
CA PHE A 268 -11.48 -0.25 3.74
C PHE A 268 -10.70 0.48 2.63
N SER A 269 -11.17 1.66 2.26
CA SER A 269 -10.44 2.61 1.44
C SER A 269 -10.30 3.93 2.19
N MET A 270 -9.38 4.76 1.74
CA MET A 270 -9.23 6.13 2.21
C MET A 270 -9.51 7.04 1.03
N HIS A 271 -10.36 8.04 1.23
CA HIS A 271 -10.65 9.04 0.20
C HIS A 271 -9.35 9.73 -0.24
N ASP A 272 -9.19 10.01 -1.53
CA ASP A 272 -7.96 10.59 -2.12
C ASP A 272 -7.46 11.82 -1.37
N LEU A 273 -8.35 12.77 -1.04
CA LEU A 273 -7.99 13.96 -0.25
C LEU A 273 -7.43 13.64 1.16
N TYR A 274 -7.91 12.59 1.82
CA TYR A 274 -7.32 12.14 3.09
C TYR A 274 -5.93 11.52 2.88
N ARG A 275 -5.74 10.79 1.77
CA ARG A 275 -4.44 10.24 1.39
C ARG A 275 -3.43 11.37 1.09
N GLU A 276 -3.85 12.41 0.38
CA GLU A 276 -3.03 13.60 0.13
C GLU A 276 -2.71 14.35 1.43
N PHE A 277 -3.70 14.57 2.28
CA PHE A 277 -3.47 15.11 3.62
C PHE A 277 -2.42 14.30 4.39
N ALA A 278 -2.58 12.98 4.45
CA ALA A 278 -1.66 12.10 5.16
C ALA A 278 -0.26 12.13 4.55
N LYS A 279 -0.11 12.15 3.22
CA LYS A 279 1.19 12.32 2.53
C LYS A 279 1.91 13.60 2.98
N LEU A 280 1.20 14.72 3.04
CA LEU A 280 1.77 16.01 3.42
C LEU A 280 2.06 16.07 4.92
N GLU A 281 1.23 15.44 5.75
CA GLU A 281 1.44 15.29 7.20
C GLU A 281 2.69 14.47 7.50
N VAL A 282 2.90 13.31 6.85
CA VAL A 282 4.10 12.49 7.08
C VAL A 282 5.39 13.13 6.54
N GLN A 283 5.27 14.03 5.57
CA GLN A 283 6.37 14.89 5.09
C GLN A 283 6.63 16.07 6.03
N GLY A 284 5.76 16.30 7.02
CA GLY A 284 5.82 17.44 7.92
C GLY A 284 5.59 18.79 7.23
N LYS A 285 4.98 18.79 6.03
CA LYS A 285 4.57 20.01 5.32
C LYS A 285 3.39 20.68 6.00
N LEU A 286 2.52 19.86 6.59
CA LEU A 286 1.34 20.33 7.33
C LEU A 286 1.61 20.63 8.80
N THR A 287 2.66 20.12 9.44
CA THR A 287 2.86 20.26 10.89
C THR A 287 3.73 21.48 11.22
N PRO A 288 3.14 22.64 11.58
CA PRO A 288 3.94 23.78 12.04
C PRO A 288 4.54 23.44 13.41
N GLY A 289 5.86 23.33 13.49
CA GLY A 289 6.51 23.01 14.75
C GLY A 289 7.96 22.57 14.61
N SER A 290 8.64 22.44 15.75
CA SER A 290 9.98 21.86 15.82
C SER A 290 9.97 20.41 15.34
N PHE A 291 11.03 20.01 14.63
CA PHE A 291 11.26 18.63 14.21
C PHE A 291 11.16 17.62 15.38
N HIS A 292 11.45 18.04 16.62
CA HIS A 292 11.33 17.22 17.84
C HIS A 292 9.91 16.70 18.11
N SER A 293 8.88 17.38 17.59
CA SER A 293 7.48 16.96 17.73
C SER A 293 7.03 15.97 16.66
N ARG A 294 7.84 15.76 15.61
CA ARG A 294 7.45 14.92 14.47
C ARG A 294 7.45 13.45 14.85
N ARG A 295 6.38 12.76 14.46
CA ARG A 295 6.21 11.32 14.62
C ARG A 295 6.65 10.52 13.40
N PHE A 296 6.60 11.17 12.24
CA PHE A 296 6.88 10.60 10.94
C PHE A 296 7.91 11.48 10.23
N VAL A 297 8.85 10.85 9.55
CA VAL A 297 9.74 11.50 8.61
C VAL A 297 9.67 10.71 7.33
N TYR A 298 8.90 11.18 6.35
CA TYR A 298 8.90 10.65 4.99
C TYR A 298 9.50 11.69 4.06
N ALA A 299 10.78 11.53 3.74
CA ALA A 299 11.55 12.49 2.96
C ALA A 299 11.77 11.98 1.52
N TYR A 300 11.73 12.92 0.57
CA TYR A 300 12.06 12.70 -0.85
C TYR A 300 13.43 13.30 -1.22
N SER A 301 14.17 13.72 -0.20
CA SER A 301 15.48 14.37 -0.25
C SER A 301 16.26 14.00 1.01
N HIS A 302 17.54 14.36 1.07
CA HIS A 302 18.39 14.08 2.24
C HIS A 302 17.78 14.66 3.53
N PRO A 303 17.52 13.84 4.57
CA PRO A 303 16.88 14.29 5.80
C PRO A 303 17.92 14.83 6.80
N SER A 304 18.52 15.99 6.49
CA SER A 304 19.58 16.61 7.29
C SER A 304 19.21 16.84 8.77
N GLU A 305 17.93 16.95 9.09
CA GLU A 305 17.45 17.10 10.48
C GLU A 305 17.82 15.91 11.36
N LEU A 306 17.91 14.70 10.80
CA LEU A 306 18.27 13.48 11.53
C LEU A 306 19.77 13.40 11.89
N GLU A 307 20.62 14.24 11.31
CA GLU A 307 22.04 14.32 11.65
C GLU A 307 22.30 15.07 12.97
N GLN A 308 21.32 15.86 13.41
CA GLN A 308 21.40 16.63 14.64
C GLN A 308 21.22 15.72 15.85
N LYS A 309 21.98 16.02 16.91
CA LYS A 309 21.77 15.37 18.21
C LYS A 309 20.51 15.96 18.88
N PRO A 310 19.46 15.17 19.14
CA PRO A 310 18.24 15.69 19.76
C PRO A 310 18.49 16.14 21.21
N PHE A 311 17.73 17.15 21.64
CA PHE A 311 17.67 17.53 23.05
C PHE A 311 17.07 16.37 23.85
N GLY A 312 17.77 15.92 24.90
CA GLY A 312 17.39 14.71 25.65
C GLY A 312 18.04 13.41 25.14
N GLY A 313 18.76 13.45 24.01
CA GLY A 313 19.56 12.33 23.52
C GLY A 313 18.81 11.26 22.75
N VAL A 314 17.49 11.38 22.56
CA VAL A 314 16.67 10.52 21.67
C VAL A 314 15.55 11.37 21.04
N TRP A 315 15.15 11.06 19.81
CA TRP A 315 13.95 11.58 19.17
C TRP A 315 12.70 10.88 19.72
N GLU A 316 12.21 11.33 20.88
CA GLU A 316 11.17 10.63 21.64
C GLU A 316 9.88 10.34 20.84
N ASN A 317 9.45 11.28 20.01
CA ASN A 317 8.22 11.16 19.24
C ASN A 317 8.37 10.40 17.91
N LEU A 318 9.60 10.29 17.40
CA LEU A 318 9.86 9.75 16.06
C LEU A 318 9.67 8.23 16.04
N ILE A 319 8.66 7.77 15.32
CA ILE A 319 8.25 6.36 15.28
C ILE A 319 8.28 5.74 13.88
N ARG A 320 8.35 6.55 12.82
CA ARG A 320 8.40 6.09 11.42
C ARG A 320 9.41 6.91 10.63
N VAL A 321 10.28 6.25 9.88
CA VAL A 321 11.22 6.88 8.95
C VAL A 321 11.07 6.24 7.57
N GLY A 322 10.86 7.08 6.57
CA GLY A 322 10.84 6.74 5.16
C GLY A 322 11.76 7.70 4.42
N ILE A 323 12.71 7.18 3.66
CA ILE A 323 13.56 7.99 2.78
C ILE A 323 13.45 7.40 1.40
N ARG A 324 13.05 8.24 0.45
CA ARG A 324 12.91 7.86 -0.95
C ARG A 324 13.63 8.86 -1.82
N GLU A 325 14.25 8.38 -2.89
CA GLU A 325 14.68 9.22 -4.00
C GLU A 325 13.70 8.97 -5.16
N GLU A 326 13.16 10.04 -5.75
CA GLU A 326 12.33 9.90 -6.95
C GLU A 326 13.22 9.48 -8.11
N ALA A 327 12.78 8.49 -8.88
CA ALA A 327 13.44 8.13 -10.12
C ALA A 327 13.22 9.27 -11.12
N ILE A 328 14.10 10.26 -11.11
CA ILE A 328 14.12 11.29 -12.14
C ILE A 328 14.72 10.62 -13.38
N GLU A 329 13.87 10.30 -14.34
CA GLU A 329 14.30 9.98 -15.69
C GLU A 329 15.20 11.14 -16.18
N GLU A 330 16.47 10.81 -16.43
CA GLU A 330 17.38 11.62 -17.27
C GLU A 330 17.76 13.02 -16.77
N ARG A 331 18.17 13.17 -15.50
CA ARG A 331 19.09 14.27 -15.14
C ARG A 331 20.40 13.70 -14.62
N ASP A 332 21.41 13.67 -15.50
CA ASP A 332 22.81 13.29 -15.20
C ASP A 332 23.48 14.16 -14.11
N ASN A 333 22.81 15.20 -13.61
CA ASN A 333 23.36 16.19 -12.67
C ASN A 333 22.73 16.19 -11.27
N ASP A 334 21.85 15.25 -10.90
CA ASP A 334 21.38 15.14 -9.52
C ASP A 334 22.32 14.24 -8.71
N ASP A 335 22.93 14.75 -7.64
CA ASP A 335 23.88 14.01 -6.81
C ASP A 335 23.22 12.93 -5.96
N GLY A 336 21.89 12.92 -5.84
CA GLY A 336 21.14 11.93 -5.07
C GLY A 336 21.56 11.85 -3.60
N ILE A 337 21.03 10.88 -2.86
CA ILE A 337 21.47 10.66 -1.47
C ILE A 337 22.71 9.77 -1.46
N LEU A 338 23.89 10.38 -1.34
CA LEU A 338 25.19 9.70 -1.38
C LEU A 338 25.55 8.96 -0.09
N SER A 339 25.09 9.42 1.07
CA SER A 339 25.45 8.84 2.37
C SER A 339 24.42 9.14 3.44
N LEU A 340 24.24 8.20 4.38
CA LEU A 340 23.48 8.40 5.63
C LEU A 340 24.40 8.38 6.86
N HIS A 341 25.73 8.47 6.70
CA HIS A 341 26.68 8.38 7.83
C HIS A 341 26.56 9.52 8.84
N GLY A 342 26.04 10.68 8.45
CA GLY A 342 25.74 11.78 9.38
C GLY A 342 24.64 11.42 10.39
N ILE A 343 23.78 10.46 10.07
CA ILE A 343 22.64 10.08 10.92
C ILE A 343 23.08 9.06 11.96
N GLN A 344 22.95 9.44 13.23
CA GLN A 344 23.22 8.53 14.34
C GLN A 344 21.94 7.82 14.78
N TRP A 345 21.66 6.65 14.21
CA TRP A 345 20.43 5.88 14.43
C TRP A 345 20.17 5.48 15.89
N ARG A 346 21.19 5.46 16.76
CA ARG A 346 21.03 5.34 18.22
C ARG A 346 20.11 6.40 18.84
N TYR A 347 19.98 7.58 18.21
CA TYR A 347 19.06 8.62 18.63
C TYR A 347 17.64 8.41 18.13
N CYS A 348 17.41 7.43 17.25
CA CYS A 348 16.12 7.07 16.67
C CYS A 348 15.57 5.75 17.25
N SER A 349 15.90 5.44 18.50
CA SER A 349 15.61 4.13 19.09
C SER A 349 14.13 3.75 19.17
N ASN A 350 13.22 4.74 19.15
CA ASN A 350 11.78 4.56 19.14
C ASN A 350 11.21 4.25 17.75
N VAL A 351 12.02 4.31 16.69
CA VAL A 351 11.57 4.02 15.32
C VAL A 351 11.13 2.57 15.21
N VAL A 352 9.92 2.39 14.69
CA VAL A 352 9.22 1.11 14.58
C VAL A 352 9.22 0.61 13.13
N VAL A 353 9.12 1.53 12.18
CA VAL A 353 9.15 1.25 10.74
C VAL A 353 10.23 2.11 10.10
N MET A 354 11.09 1.47 9.32
CA MET A 354 12.08 2.12 8.48
C MET A 354 11.91 1.64 7.03
N LYS A 355 11.81 2.59 6.09
CA LYS A 355 11.74 2.31 4.65
C LYS A 355 12.80 3.14 3.92
N LEU A 356 13.70 2.50 3.19
CA LEU A 356 14.67 3.16 2.31
C LEU A 356 14.43 2.67 0.88
N TYR A 357 14.16 3.59 -0.03
CA TYR A 357 13.69 3.28 -1.38
C TYR A 357 14.38 4.11 -2.45
N GLY A 358 14.93 3.45 -3.46
CA GLY A 358 15.46 4.14 -4.65
C GLY A 358 16.73 4.93 -4.42
N LEU A 359 17.42 4.74 -3.28
CA LEU A 359 18.68 5.44 -2.95
C LEU A 359 19.83 4.81 -3.73
N VAL A 360 19.81 4.98 -5.05
CA VAL A 360 20.68 4.23 -5.97
C VAL A 360 22.16 4.59 -5.84
N LYS A 361 22.48 5.81 -5.38
CA LYS A 361 23.85 6.30 -5.16
C LYS A 361 24.33 6.19 -3.71
N LEU A 362 23.52 5.61 -2.82
CA LEU A 362 23.84 5.50 -1.40
C LEU A 362 25.05 4.58 -1.20
N LYS A 363 26.15 5.14 -0.72
CA LYS A 363 27.40 4.43 -0.41
C LYS A 363 27.60 4.22 1.08
N GLY A 364 28.55 3.34 1.40
CA GLY A 364 28.94 3.06 2.77
C GLY A 364 28.07 2.01 3.44
N VAL A 365 28.27 1.89 4.75
CA VAL A 365 27.54 0.94 5.61
C VAL A 365 26.31 1.60 6.25
N LEU A 366 25.14 0.99 6.06
CA LEU A 366 23.93 1.34 6.81
C LEU A 366 24.00 0.69 8.20
N ASN A 367 24.27 1.50 9.21
CA ASN A 367 24.38 1.02 10.59
C ASN A 367 23.03 1.09 11.33
N LEU A 368 22.36 -0.05 11.52
CA LEU A 368 21.05 -0.14 12.17
C LEU A 368 21.15 -0.27 13.71
N LYS A 369 22.36 -0.24 14.28
CA LYS A 369 22.56 -0.37 15.74
C LYS A 369 21.84 0.75 16.47
N GLY A 370 21.10 0.36 17.50
CA GLY A 370 20.32 1.30 18.33
C GLY A 370 18.84 1.38 17.98
N LEU A 371 18.41 0.82 16.85
CA LEU A 371 17.00 0.78 16.43
C LEU A 371 16.22 -0.34 17.14
N TRP A 372 16.23 -0.33 18.47
CA TRP A 372 15.72 -1.45 19.29
C TRP A 372 14.22 -1.69 19.14
N CYS A 373 13.43 -0.66 18.81
CA CYS A 373 11.98 -0.78 18.60
C CYS A 373 11.59 -1.18 17.17
N LEU A 374 12.55 -1.35 16.26
CA LEU A 374 12.27 -1.61 14.85
C LEU A 374 11.60 -2.96 14.64
N ARG A 375 10.55 -2.95 13.83
CA ARG A 375 9.70 -4.13 13.53
C ARG A 375 9.51 -4.36 12.06
N SER A 376 9.53 -3.29 11.28
CA SER A 376 9.45 -3.35 9.84
C SER A 376 10.64 -2.64 9.24
N LEU A 377 11.41 -3.37 8.47
CA LEU A 377 12.50 -2.84 7.67
C LEU A 377 12.22 -3.14 6.21
N GLU A 378 12.23 -2.10 5.38
CA GLU A 378 12.15 -2.23 3.93
C GLU A 378 13.32 -1.52 3.28
N LEU A 379 14.11 -2.26 2.53
CA LEU A 379 15.28 -1.77 1.81
C LEU A 379 15.11 -2.14 0.35
N GLN A 380 14.98 -1.13 -0.51
CA GLN A 380 14.66 -1.34 -1.91
C GLN A 380 15.47 -0.41 -2.81
N ASP A 381 16.06 -0.98 -3.86
CA ASP A 381 16.78 -0.26 -4.91
C ASP A 381 17.99 0.55 -4.39
N LEU A 382 18.69 0.01 -3.38
CA LEU A 382 19.94 0.54 -2.82
C LEU A 382 21.11 -0.10 -3.59
N LYS A 383 21.62 0.56 -4.65
CA LYS A 383 22.52 -0.11 -5.62
C LYS A 383 24.02 -0.05 -5.28
N GLU A 384 24.45 0.96 -4.54
CA GLU A 384 25.87 1.23 -4.24
C GLU A 384 26.20 1.04 -2.75
N LEU A 385 25.34 0.36 -1.99
CA LEU A 385 25.49 0.21 -0.55
C LEU A 385 26.57 -0.83 -0.23
N ASP A 386 27.54 -0.50 0.63
CA ASP A 386 28.66 -1.40 0.93
C ASP A 386 28.34 -2.44 2.01
N GLY A 387 27.41 -2.14 2.93
CA GLY A 387 27.14 -2.97 4.11
C GLY A 387 25.85 -2.65 4.85
N VAL A 388 25.32 -3.61 5.61
CA VAL A 388 24.27 -3.36 6.62
C VAL A 388 24.70 -3.93 7.97
N GLU A 389 24.99 -3.08 8.93
CA GLU A 389 25.40 -3.51 10.28
C GLU A 389 24.26 -3.54 11.29
N GLY A 390 24.31 -4.48 12.23
CA GLY A 390 23.39 -4.54 13.37
C GLY A 390 22.01 -5.11 13.04
N LEU A 391 21.84 -5.76 11.89
CA LEU A 391 20.60 -6.44 11.51
C LEU A 391 20.27 -7.57 12.49
N GLU A 392 21.30 -8.30 12.92
CA GLU A 392 21.25 -9.38 13.89
C GLU A 392 20.81 -8.94 15.31
N ASP A 393 20.99 -7.66 15.64
CA ASP A 393 20.65 -7.06 16.94
C ASP A 393 19.16 -6.64 17.01
N LEU A 394 18.44 -6.66 15.89
CA LEU A 394 17.05 -6.20 15.80
C LEU A 394 16.06 -7.24 16.33
N ASN A 395 16.08 -7.47 17.64
CA ASN A 395 15.28 -8.48 18.31
C ASN A 395 13.75 -8.30 18.18
N ASN A 396 13.27 -7.13 17.76
CA ASN A 396 11.84 -6.87 17.52
C ASN A 396 11.44 -6.91 16.03
N LEU A 397 12.39 -7.15 15.11
CA LEU A 397 12.14 -7.16 13.68
C LEU A 397 11.22 -8.31 13.29
N ALA A 398 9.99 -7.99 12.89
CA ALA A 398 8.97 -8.97 12.52
C ALA A 398 8.72 -9.04 11.02
N TYR A 399 9.02 -7.97 10.28
CA TYR A 399 8.86 -7.85 8.84
C TYR A 399 10.16 -7.32 8.23
N PHE A 400 10.70 -8.06 7.27
CA PHE A 400 11.86 -7.63 6.50
C PHE A 400 11.61 -7.83 5.00
N LYS A 401 11.71 -6.74 4.24
CA LYS A 401 11.67 -6.77 2.78
C LYS A 401 12.97 -6.20 2.22
N TRP A 402 13.57 -6.96 1.32
CA TRP A 402 14.72 -6.55 0.53
C TRP A 402 14.42 -6.71 -0.97
N PHE A 403 14.74 -5.69 -1.74
CA PHE A 403 14.64 -5.70 -3.20
C PHE A 403 15.85 -5.00 -3.83
N GLY A 404 16.62 -5.70 -4.67
CA GLY A 404 17.79 -5.12 -5.33
C GLY A 404 17.98 -5.58 -6.78
N TYR A 405 18.49 -4.69 -7.64
CA TYR A 405 18.77 -4.98 -9.04
C TYR A 405 20.27 -5.12 -9.34
N LYS A 406 20.60 -6.23 -10.01
CA LYS A 406 21.79 -6.49 -10.84
C LYS A 406 23.17 -6.57 -10.18
N TYR A 407 23.31 -6.28 -8.90
CA TYR A 407 24.43 -6.72 -8.07
C TYR A 407 23.81 -7.04 -6.73
N PHE A 408 23.54 -8.31 -6.45
CA PHE A 408 23.17 -8.68 -5.10
C PHE A 408 24.36 -8.41 -4.19
N ASP A 409 24.18 -7.35 -3.43
CA ASP A 409 25.12 -6.67 -2.58
C ASP A 409 25.91 -7.63 -1.69
N GLU A 410 27.24 -7.57 -1.77
CA GLU A 410 28.13 -8.08 -0.72
C GLU A 410 27.72 -7.54 0.67
N ALA A 411 26.98 -6.41 0.70
CA ALA A 411 26.48 -5.76 1.88
C ALA A 411 25.54 -6.60 2.77
N LEU A 412 24.59 -7.33 2.19
CA LEU A 412 23.56 -8.05 2.98
C LEU A 412 23.83 -9.54 3.10
N ARG A 413 24.55 -10.14 2.13
CA ARG A 413 24.85 -11.58 2.10
C ARG A 413 25.43 -12.10 3.44
N PRO A 414 26.36 -11.41 4.14
CA PRO A 414 26.90 -11.86 5.42
C PRO A 414 25.86 -11.92 6.56
N HIS A 415 24.79 -11.14 6.45
CA HIS A 415 23.78 -10.96 7.50
C HIS A 415 22.55 -11.85 7.31
N LEU A 416 22.29 -12.37 6.10
CA LEU A 416 21.12 -13.21 5.85
C LEU A 416 21.13 -14.52 6.65
N GLY A 417 22.29 -15.09 6.96
CA GLY A 417 22.40 -16.25 7.87
C GLY A 417 22.23 -15.90 9.35
N GLN A 418 22.14 -14.62 9.69
CA GLN A 418 22.06 -14.10 11.06
C GLN A 418 20.75 -13.38 11.33
N LEU A 419 19.72 -13.60 10.51
CA LEU A 419 18.41 -12.99 10.69
C LEU A 419 17.83 -13.28 12.09
N PRO A 420 17.13 -12.30 12.69
CA PRO A 420 16.63 -12.42 14.06
C PRO A 420 15.46 -13.41 14.15
N VAL A 421 15.38 -14.12 15.28
CA VAL A 421 14.36 -15.14 15.56
C VAL A 421 12.93 -14.56 15.58
N SER A 422 12.79 -13.26 15.82
CA SER A 422 11.49 -12.56 15.85
C SER A 422 10.85 -12.37 14.48
N LEU A 423 11.57 -12.66 13.40
CA LEU A 423 11.10 -12.46 12.04
C LEU A 423 9.92 -13.37 11.72
N LYS A 424 8.83 -12.78 11.23
CA LYS A 424 7.60 -13.47 10.82
C LYS A 424 7.37 -13.40 9.32
N VAL A 425 7.83 -12.32 8.67
CA VAL A 425 7.71 -12.13 7.23
C VAL A 425 9.07 -11.75 6.66
N LEU A 426 9.52 -12.50 5.66
CA LEU A 426 10.72 -12.24 4.90
C LEU A 426 10.41 -12.22 3.41
N GLN A 427 10.78 -11.13 2.74
CA GLN A 427 10.71 -11.01 1.29
C GLN A 427 12.08 -10.62 0.77
N VAL A 428 12.67 -11.45 -0.08
CA VAL A 428 13.97 -11.18 -0.71
C VAL A 428 13.81 -11.33 -2.20
N GLU A 429 14.11 -10.24 -2.91
CA GLU A 429 14.23 -10.21 -4.35
C GLU A 429 15.60 -9.64 -4.73
N GLY A 430 16.39 -10.39 -5.49
CA GLY A 430 17.75 -9.96 -5.78
C GLY A 430 18.37 -10.72 -6.94
N VAL A 431 18.43 -10.07 -8.11
CA VAL A 431 19.03 -10.67 -9.31
C VAL A 431 20.49 -11.03 -9.06
N GLY A 432 20.82 -12.32 -9.11
CA GLY A 432 22.18 -12.83 -8.90
C GLY A 432 22.55 -13.08 -7.45
N ALA A 433 21.61 -12.92 -6.52
CA ALA A 433 21.79 -13.25 -5.12
C ALA A 433 22.21 -14.68 -4.89
N THR A 434 23.04 -14.96 -3.89
CA THR A 434 23.29 -16.36 -3.51
C THR A 434 22.98 -16.57 -2.05
N LEU A 435 22.01 -17.44 -1.77
CA LEU A 435 21.71 -17.91 -0.41
C LEU A 435 22.42 -19.24 -0.16
N GLY A 436 22.97 -19.39 1.04
CA GLY A 436 23.52 -20.66 1.50
C GLY A 436 22.46 -21.53 2.17
N ARG A 437 22.76 -22.81 2.32
CA ARG A 437 21.86 -23.83 2.89
C ARG A 437 21.23 -23.44 4.22
N ASP A 438 22.03 -22.95 5.17
CA ASP A 438 21.59 -22.69 6.55
C ASP A 438 21.05 -21.26 6.78
N VAL A 439 20.73 -20.52 5.70
CA VAL A 439 20.30 -19.11 5.80
C VAL A 439 19.11 -18.89 6.74
N PHE A 440 18.24 -19.89 6.90
CA PHE A 440 17.06 -19.80 7.77
C PHE A 440 17.20 -20.53 9.11
N ALA A 441 18.40 -20.93 9.52
CA ALA A 441 18.62 -21.75 10.73
C ALA A 441 18.08 -21.10 12.03
N ARG A 442 17.92 -19.77 12.06
CA ARG A 442 17.38 -19.02 13.22
C ARG A 442 15.91 -18.60 13.06
N CYS A 443 15.30 -18.79 11.90
CA CYS A 443 14.01 -18.21 11.52
C CYS A 443 12.81 -19.07 11.97
N THR A 444 12.74 -19.43 13.26
CA THR A 444 11.72 -20.37 13.76
C THR A 444 10.29 -19.82 13.81
N ASN A 445 10.14 -18.49 13.87
CA ASN A 445 8.85 -17.81 13.86
C ASN A 445 8.40 -17.37 12.45
N LEU A 446 9.16 -17.72 11.41
CA LEU A 446 8.87 -17.28 10.05
C LEU A 446 7.57 -17.92 9.55
N ARG A 447 6.62 -17.09 9.13
CA ARG A 447 5.29 -17.47 8.64
C ARG A 447 5.14 -17.26 7.15
N ASN A 448 5.78 -16.22 6.61
CA ASN A 448 5.67 -15.85 5.20
C ASN A 448 7.06 -15.64 4.63
N LEU A 449 7.45 -16.50 3.69
CA LEU A 449 8.72 -16.43 3.00
C LEU A 449 8.49 -16.26 1.51
N LYS A 450 9.04 -15.19 0.95
CA LYS A 450 9.05 -14.96 -0.50
C LYS A 450 10.46 -14.75 -0.99
N LEU A 451 10.89 -15.59 -1.92
CA LEU A 451 12.19 -15.51 -2.55
C LEU A 451 11.99 -15.34 -4.06
N LYS A 452 12.72 -14.40 -4.65
CA LYS A 452 12.60 -14.06 -6.06
C LYS A 452 13.96 -13.76 -6.68
N LEU A 453 14.20 -14.29 -7.88
CA LEU A 453 15.36 -13.96 -8.71
C LEU A 453 16.72 -14.27 -8.06
N ILE A 454 16.76 -15.18 -7.09
CA ILE A 454 17.95 -15.54 -6.32
C ILE A 454 18.58 -16.87 -6.82
N ARG A 455 19.81 -17.17 -6.39
CA ARG A 455 20.50 -18.45 -6.55
C ARG A 455 20.54 -19.20 -5.23
N ALA A 456 20.18 -20.47 -5.25
CA ALA A 456 20.49 -21.41 -4.18
C ALA A 456 21.92 -21.90 -4.40
N GLY A 457 22.85 -21.54 -3.50
CA GLY A 457 24.26 -21.91 -3.64
C GLY A 457 24.45 -23.42 -3.53
N ASP A 458 24.44 -23.93 -2.30
CA ASP A 458 24.54 -25.36 -1.96
C ASP A 458 23.18 -25.95 -1.55
N GLY A 459 22.09 -25.28 -1.94
CA GLY A 459 20.72 -25.59 -1.54
C GLY A 459 20.14 -24.58 -0.55
N ILE A 460 18.89 -24.81 -0.12
CA ILE A 460 18.20 -24.03 0.91
C ILE A 460 17.49 -25.02 1.84
N ASP A 461 17.77 -24.97 3.14
CA ASP A 461 17.14 -25.81 4.16
C ASP A 461 16.06 -25.03 4.93
N PHE A 462 14.83 -25.56 4.89
CA PHE A 462 13.66 -24.97 5.55
C PHE A 462 13.34 -25.63 6.90
N ARG A 463 14.15 -26.57 7.42
CA ARG A 463 13.87 -27.37 8.63
C ARG A 463 13.49 -26.56 9.86
N GLN A 464 14.11 -25.39 10.02
CA GLN A 464 13.85 -24.52 11.17
C GLN A 464 12.62 -23.64 10.99
N CYS A 465 12.08 -23.50 9.77
CA CYS A 465 10.88 -22.72 9.47
C CYS A 465 9.59 -23.48 9.82
N SER A 466 9.47 -24.01 11.05
CA SER A 466 8.34 -24.85 11.48
C SER A 466 7.00 -24.11 11.56
N SER A 467 7.02 -22.77 11.61
CA SER A 467 5.82 -21.91 11.64
C SER A 467 5.37 -21.43 10.26
N LEU A 468 5.99 -21.93 9.17
CA LEU A 468 5.77 -21.41 7.84
C LEU A 468 4.35 -21.71 7.34
N LEU A 469 3.62 -20.66 7.01
CA LEU A 469 2.27 -20.72 6.45
C LEU A 469 2.28 -20.53 4.94
N ILE A 470 3.22 -19.71 4.46
CA ILE A 470 3.27 -19.25 3.09
C ILE A 470 4.71 -19.34 2.58
N LEU A 471 4.92 -20.08 1.49
CA LEU A 471 6.18 -20.15 0.75
C LEU A 471 5.95 -19.78 -0.72
N TYR A 472 6.66 -18.74 -1.17
CA TYR A 472 6.66 -18.29 -2.56
C TYR A 472 8.09 -18.26 -3.10
N LEU A 473 8.33 -19.05 -4.13
CA LEU A 473 9.60 -19.16 -4.82
C LEU A 473 9.40 -18.78 -6.29
N LEU A 474 10.14 -17.79 -6.78
CA LEU A 474 10.11 -17.37 -8.18
C LEU A 474 11.53 -17.27 -8.71
N LYS A 475 11.85 -17.98 -9.80
CA LYS A 475 13.16 -17.89 -10.46
C LYS A 475 14.31 -18.11 -9.49
N ILE A 476 14.28 -19.24 -8.79
CA ILE A 476 15.37 -19.66 -7.90
C ILE A 476 16.35 -20.50 -8.74
N GLU A 477 17.45 -19.90 -9.16
CA GLU A 477 18.51 -20.60 -9.92
C GLU A 477 19.23 -21.60 -9.01
N GLY A 478 19.57 -22.79 -9.52
CA GLY A 478 20.31 -23.81 -8.76
C GLY A 478 19.53 -24.56 -7.68
N LEU A 479 18.26 -24.22 -7.43
CA LEU A 479 17.41 -24.96 -6.50
C LEU A 479 17.00 -26.29 -7.13
N GLN A 480 17.48 -27.40 -6.58
CA GLN A 480 17.21 -28.76 -7.09
C GLN A 480 16.04 -29.47 -6.36
N GLU A 481 15.92 -29.25 -5.05
CA GLU A 481 14.94 -29.89 -4.19
C GLU A 481 14.53 -28.96 -3.02
N LEU A 482 13.40 -29.26 -2.38
CA LEU A 482 12.93 -28.56 -1.17
C LEU A 482 13.34 -29.31 0.10
N THR A 483 14.50 -28.98 0.65
CA THR A 483 14.98 -29.69 1.85
C THR A 483 14.38 -29.14 3.14
N GLY A 484 13.99 -30.05 4.04
CA GLY A 484 13.58 -29.71 5.41
C GLY A 484 12.24 -28.96 5.54
N LEU A 485 11.46 -28.81 4.48
CA LEU A 485 10.19 -28.10 4.56
C LEU A 485 9.22 -28.85 5.50
N SER A 486 8.86 -28.23 6.63
CA SER A 486 7.75 -28.72 7.47
C SER A 486 6.42 -28.30 6.86
N THR A 487 5.44 -29.20 6.90
CA THR A 487 4.21 -29.07 6.10
C THR A 487 2.95 -29.10 6.96
N ASP A 488 3.11 -29.20 8.28
CA ASP A 488 2.03 -29.25 9.26
C ASP A 488 1.20 -27.96 9.28
N CYS A 489 1.86 -26.81 9.06
CA CYS A 489 1.24 -25.49 9.09
C CYS A 489 1.14 -24.82 7.71
N LEU A 490 1.79 -25.38 6.68
CA LEU A 490 1.93 -24.74 5.38
C LEU A 490 0.56 -24.70 4.68
N GLN A 491 0.08 -23.49 4.37
CA GLN A 491 -1.22 -23.24 3.75
C GLN A 491 -1.10 -22.93 2.26
N SER A 492 -0.02 -22.27 1.85
CA SER A 492 0.22 -21.90 0.46
C SER A 492 1.65 -22.17 0.04
N LEU A 493 1.81 -22.91 -1.06
CA LEU A 493 3.08 -23.17 -1.71
C LEU A 493 3.01 -22.77 -3.18
N ARG A 494 3.88 -21.84 -3.59
CA ARG A 494 3.99 -21.40 -4.98
C ARG A 494 5.42 -21.46 -5.43
N ILE A 495 5.65 -22.16 -6.54
CA ILE A 495 6.97 -22.33 -7.13
C ILE A 495 6.86 -22.07 -8.63
N ILE A 496 7.54 -21.02 -9.08
CA ILE A 496 7.39 -20.49 -10.43
C ILE A 496 8.75 -20.27 -11.06
N GLU A 497 8.96 -20.75 -12.29
CA GLU A 497 10.18 -20.52 -13.07
C GLU A 497 11.48 -20.98 -12.36
N CYS A 498 11.43 -22.00 -11.50
CA CYS A 498 12.61 -22.63 -10.89
C CYS A 498 13.16 -23.73 -11.81
N ALA A 499 14.04 -23.34 -12.74
CA ALA A 499 14.45 -24.19 -13.85
C ALA A 499 15.21 -25.48 -13.47
N ASN A 500 15.89 -25.51 -12.33
CA ASN A 500 16.68 -26.67 -11.87
C ASN A 500 15.93 -27.59 -10.91
N LEU A 501 14.70 -27.23 -10.52
CA LEU A 501 13.95 -27.95 -9.50
C LEU A 501 13.37 -29.23 -10.11
N SER A 502 13.85 -30.38 -9.64
CA SER A 502 13.44 -31.69 -10.15
C SER A 502 12.48 -32.43 -9.23
N ASP A 503 12.47 -32.09 -7.93
CA ASP A 503 11.70 -32.80 -6.92
C ASP A 503 11.05 -31.82 -5.93
N VAL A 504 9.73 -31.92 -5.80
CA VAL A 504 8.95 -31.23 -4.77
C VAL A 504 8.18 -32.21 -3.87
N SER A 505 8.58 -33.47 -3.82
CA SER A 505 8.07 -34.42 -2.83
C SER A 505 8.44 -33.98 -1.40
N GLY A 506 7.71 -34.48 -0.40
CA GLY A 506 7.94 -34.17 1.02
C GLY A 506 6.83 -33.39 1.72
N PHE A 507 5.73 -33.09 1.03
CA PHE A 507 4.53 -32.48 1.64
C PHE A 507 3.24 -33.28 1.40
N GLU A 508 3.35 -34.57 1.12
CA GLU A 508 2.24 -35.52 0.92
C GLU A 508 1.32 -35.59 2.14
N HIS A 509 1.84 -35.31 3.33
CA HIS A 509 1.10 -35.33 4.58
C HIS A 509 0.59 -33.94 5.00
N SER A 510 0.70 -32.93 4.15
CA SER A 510 0.24 -31.59 4.48
C SER A 510 -1.28 -31.53 4.57
N VAL A 511 -1.79 -31.53 5.79
CA VAL A 511 -3.22 -31.39 6.10
C VAL A 511 -3.69 -29.93 6.07
N ALA A 512 -2.76 -28.97 6.05
CA ALA A 512 -3.06 -27.54 6.07
C ALA A 512 -3.00 -26.88 4.68
N LEU A 513 -2.37 -27.52 3.68
CA LEU A 513 -2.13 -26.93 2.36
C LEU A 513 -3.46 -26.75 1.61
N ARG A 514 -3.76 -25.50 1.26
CA ARG A 514 -4.96 -25.09 0.52
C ARG A 514 -4.64 -24.65 -0.89
N ASP A 515 -3.45 -24.08 -1.11
CA ASP A 515 -3.05 -23.51 -2.38
C ASP A 515 -1.72 -24.08 -2.84
N LEU A 516 -1.73 -24.78 -3.98
CA LEU A 516 -0.53 -25.27 -4.65
C LEU A 516 -0.43 -24.69 -6.05
N THR A 517 0.68 -24.02 -6.34
CA THR A 517 0.99 -23.50 -7.68
C THR A 517 2.39 -23.92 -8.11
N LEU A 518 2.48 -24.66 -9.22
CA LEU A 518 3.71 -25.10 -9.85
C LEU A 518 3.68 -24.66 -11.31
N ARG A 519 4.43 -23.62 -11.67
CA ARG A 519 4.40 -23.06 -13.04
C ARG A 519 5.79 -22.91 -13.63
N PHE A 520 5.96 -23.29 -14.89
CA PHE A 520 7.21 -23.07 -15.65
C PHE A 520 8.43 -23.69 -14.97
N ASN A 521 8.29 -24.85 -14.34
CA ASN A 521 9.41 -25.62 -13.76
C ASN A 521 9.74 -26.78 -14.71
N PRO A 522 10.56 -26.58 -15.75
CA PRO A 522 10.75 -27.56 -16.82
C PRO A 522 11.43 -28.85 -16.35
N ALA A 523 12.33 -28.81 -15.37
CA ALA A 523 13.03 -29.99 -14.87
C ALA A 523 12.22 -30.78 -13.83
N LEU A 524 11.01 -30.33 -13.48
CA LEU A 524 10.23 -30.92 -12.39
C LEU A 524 9.69 -32.30 -12.80
N GLU A 525 10.26 -33.35 -12.23
CA GLU A 525 9.92 -34.75 -12.52
C GLU A 525 8.93 -35.33 -11.50
N LYS A 526 9.07 -34.93 -10.23
CA LYS A 526 8.32 -35.52 -9.12
C LYS A 526 7.47 -34.49 -8.39
N VAL A 527 6.21 -34.84 -8.19
CA VAL A 527 5.26 -34.11 -7.35
C VAL A 527 4.69 -35.05 -6.27
N PRO A 528 4.24 -34.54 -5.12
CA PRO A 528 3.63 -35.39 -4.10
C PRO A 528 2.33 -36.00 -4.60
N ASP A 529 1.92 -37.11 -3.97
CA ASP A 529 0.61 -37.72 -4.20
C ASP A 529 -0.50 -36.73 -3.80
N LEU A 530 -1.04 -36.06 -4.82
CA LEU A 530 -2.04 -35.01 -4.67
C LEU A 530 -3.34 -35.53 -4.02
N GLN A 531 -3.60 -36.85 -4.08
CA GLN A 531 -4.78 -37.43 -3.43
C GLN A 531 -4.71 -37.37 -1.90
N LYS A 532 -3.51 -37.24 -1.33
CA LYS A 532 -3.30 -37.13 0.12
C LYS A 532 -3.47 -35.70 0.65
N LEU A 533 -3.53 -34.70 -0.23
CA LEU A 533 -3.70 -33.29 0.13
C LEU A 533 -5.18 -32.96 0.35
N SER A 534 -5.75 -33.46 1.45
CA SER A 534 -7.20 -33.41 1.73
C SER A 534 -7.79 -32.00 1.90
N SER A 535 -6.96 -30.99 2.18
CA SER A 535 -7.38 -29.59 2.36
C SER A 535 -7.18 -28.73 1.12
N LEU A 536 -6.68 -29.29 0.00
CA LEU A 536 -6.33 -28.53 -1.18
C LEU A 536 -7.58 -27.94 -1.85
N GLN A 537 -7.58 -26.63 -2.05
CA GLN A 537 -8.68 -25.85 -2.65
C GLN A 537 -8.30 -25.31 -4.03
N ILE A 538 -7.04 -24.91 -4.20
CA ILE A 538 -6.51 -24.36 -5.44
C ILE A 538 -5.30 -25.19 -5.88
N LEU A 539 -5.38 -25.74 -7.09
CA LEU A 539 -4.29 -26.42 -7.76
C LEU A 539 -4.04 -25.76 -9.12
N TRP A 540 -2.82 -25.30 -9.35
CA TRP A 540 -2.39 -24.80 -10.66
C TRP A 540 -1.05 -25.41 -11.02
N ILE A 541 -1.04 -26.30 -12.00
CA ILE A 541 0.17 -26.85 -12.62
C ILE A 541 0.21 -26.44 -14.08
N GLU A 542 1.30 -25.82 -14.53
CA GLU A 542 1.44 -25.37 -15.92
C GLU A 542 2.89 -25.39 -16.38
N SER A 543 3.14 -25.88 -17.60
CA SER A 543 4.48 -25.87 -18.21
C SER A 543 5.56 -26.54 -17.33
N CYS A 544 5.19 -27.65 -16.67
CA CYS A 544 6.07 -28.58 -15.99
C CYS A 544 6.10 -29.87 -16.82
N VAL A 545 7.03 -29.94 -17.77
CA VAL A 545 6.95 -30.88 -18.90
C VAL A 545 7.43 -32.30 -18.56
N GLU A 546 8.24 -32.46 -17.51
CA GLU A 546 8.80 -33.74 -17.09
C GLU A 546 7.98 -34.46 -16.01
N ILE A 547 6.83 -33.90 -15.59
CA ILE A 547 5.95 -34.57 -14.62
C ILE A 547 5.34 -35.80 -15.30
N SER A 548 5.81 -36.99 -14.92
CA SER A 548 5.19 -38.27 -15.31
C SER A 548 4.04 -38.61 -14.37
N GLU A 549 2.94 -39.16 -14.89
CA GLU A 549 1.88 -39.78 -14.07
C GLU A 549 2.50 -40.85 -13.16
N THR A 550 2.45 -40.64 -11.84
CA THR A 550 2.78 -41.66 -10.82
C THR A 550 1.53 -42.38 -10.35
#